data_AF-A0A9D1XAA4-F1
#
_entry.id   AF-A0A9D1XAA4-F1
#
_cell.length_a   1.000
_cell.length_b   1.000
_cell.length_c   1.000
_cell.angle_alpha   90.00
_cell.angle_beta   90.00
_cell.angle_gamma   90.00
#
_symmetry.space_group_name_H-M   'P 1'
#
loop_
_entity.id
_entity.type
_entity.pdbx_description
1 polymer ?
#
loop_
_entity_poly.entity_id
_entity_poly.type
_entity_poly.pdbx_seq_one_letter_code
_entity_poly.pdbx_strand_id
1 'polypeptide(L)'
;MRKQLMIIVSLALLLAACVTDFTPEVKGVSGILVVDGTITDGESVFRLSRSVSITDDIRSADTITNAEVSVERSDGVFFKASQESKGAYRAINGALDPNLEYRLNISLDGKHYQSTFLKPLISAGIDSLSYQKKGREDPVTIHVSSHAGADDPPYYRWTYKEDWEVKSTLYANARQGANGQIIWHNPNTSENTYYCWVTDSSSVLLLGTADKLAENRLVAHKLFEIPSSDERLSVLYHVEVSQMQIRKEAYDYFKILQDEIERTGSIFSPIMSAGDNGNIFNVSEPDELVIGYVEVATVSHKGMFLSYDMNLYLPVVDEVAYCRIFKKGVGMGSDESMLWYRYPETVTFPSCVDCRTKPGATKNRPAWWPNDHY
;
A
#
# COMPACT_ATOMS: atom_id res chain seq x y z
N MET A 1 -4.99 56.64 -47.58
CA MET A 1 -3.81 55.75 -47.59
C MET A 1 -2.92 55.88 -46.35
N ARG A 2 -2.39 57.06 -45.97
CA ARG A 2 -1.53 57.21 -44.75
C ARG A 2 -2.17 56.74 -43.43
N LYS A 3 -3.46 57.02 -43.18
CA LYS A 3 -4.17 56.56 -41.97
C LYS A 3 -4.36 55.03 -41.91
N GLN A 4 -4.64 54.39 -43.05
CA GLN A 4 -4.76 52.93 -43.12
C GLN A 4 -3.40 52.24 -42.92
N LEU A 5 -2.32 52.83 -43.45
CA LEU A 5 -0.97 52.30 -43.23
C LEU A 5 -0.55 52.39 -41.76
N MET A 6 -0.89 53.48 -41.06
CA MET A 6 -0.62 53.60 -39.62
C MET A 6 -1.40 52.56 -38.80
N ILE A 7 -2.68 52.33 -39.14
CA ILE A 7 -3.49 51.31 -38.44
C ILE A 7 -2.94 49.90 -38.67
N ILE A 8 -2.49 49.58 -39.89
CA ILE A 8 -1.91 48.27 -40.21
C ILE A 8 -0.56 48.08 -39.49
N VAL A 9 0.27 49.12 -39.40
CA VAL A 9 1.55 49.07 -38.67
C VAL A 9 1.33 48.94 -37.15
N SER A 10 0.35 49.66 -36.58
CA SER A 10 -0.01 49.53 -35.16
C SER A 10 -0.59 48.14 -34.83
N LEU A 11 -1.38 47.55 -35.74
CA LEU A 11 -1.92 46.20 -35.58
C LEU A 11 -0.83 45.12 -35.72
N ALA A 12 0.17 45.34 -36.58
CA ALA A 12 1.31 44.44 -36.73
C ALA A 12 2.25 44.45 -35.52
N LEU A 13 2.42 45.60 -34.84
CA LEU A 13 3.20 45.68 -33.59
C LEU A 13 2.51 44.98 -32.41
N LEU A 14 1.17 44.93 -32.39
CA LEU A 14 0.42 44.20 -31.35
C LEU A 14 0.51 42.67 -31.51
N LEU A 15 0.82 42.18 -32.71
CA LEU A 15 1.03 40.75 -33.00
C LEU A 15 2.47 40.28 -32.76
N ALA A 16 3.40 41.21 -32.46
CA ALA A 16 4.81 40.90 -32.18
C ALA A 16 5.13 40.75 -30.67
N ALA A 17 4.11 40.76 -29.81
CA ALA A 17 4.30 40.43 -28.40
C ALA A 17 4.55 38.91 -28.27
N CYS A 18 5.81 38.50 -28.33
CA CYS A 18 6.22 37.16 -27.97
C CYS A 18 5.78 36.89 -26.52
N VAL A 19 4.93 35.88 -26.34
CA VAL A 19 4.73 35.28 -25.02
C VAL A 19 6.05 34.62 -24.66
N THR A 20 6.80 35.22 -23.75
CA THR A 20 7.96 34.56 -23.16
C THR A 20 7.44 33.53 -22.19
N ASP A 21 7.73 32.24 -22.44
CA ASP A 21 7.45 31.20 -21.47
C ASP A 21 8.10 31.58 -20.14
N PHE A 22 7.26 31.81 -19.13
CA PHE A 22 7.71 31.98 -17.77
C PHE A 22 7.96 30.58 -17.23
N THR A 23 9.21 30.12 -17.28
CA THR A 23 9.66 28.97 -16.49
C THR A 23 10.09 29.50 -15.13
N PRO A 24 9.25 29.40 -14.08
CA PRO A 24 9.70 29.75 -12.74
C PRO A 24 10.93 28.91 -12.38
N GLU A 25 11.99 29.55 -11.87
CA GLU A 25 13.05 28.83 -11.16
C GLU A 25 12.46 28.31 -9.85
N VAL A 26 11.80 27.15 -9.90
CA VAL A 26 11.39 26.44 -8.71
C VAL A 26 12.64 25.78 -8.14
N LYS A 27 13.24 26.40 -7.11
CA LYS A 27 14.23 25.71 -6.28
C LYS A 27 13.51 24.59 -5.52
N GLY A 28 13.40 23.41 -6.12
CA GLY A 28 12.99 22.22 -5.41
C GLY A 28 14.00 21.91 -4.30
N VAL A 29 13.51 21.65 -3.09
CA VAL A 29 14.35 21.11 -2.02
C VAL A 29 14.38 19.58 -2.22
N SER A 30 15.43 19.09 -2.87
CA SER A 30 15.68 17.65 -3.05
C SER A 30 16.66 17.13 -2.01
N GLY A 31 16.65 15.81 -1.79
CA GLY A 31 17.59 15.16 -0.88
C GLY A 31 17.17 15.16 0.59
N ILE A 32 15.95 15.63 0.93
CA ILE A 32 15.43 15.61 2.30
C ILE A 32 15.31 14.16 2.77
N LEU A 33 15.80 13.86 3.98
CA LEU A 33 15.60 12.54 4.59
C LEU A 33 14.13 12.32 4.91
N VAL A 34 13.55 11.26 4.36
CA VAL A 34 12.18 10.81 4.64
C VAL A 34 12.26 9.50 5.43
N VAL A 35 11.63 9.50 6.60
CA VAL A 35 11.53 8.36 7.52
C VAL A 35 10.07 7.98 7.70
N ASP A 36 9.71 6.77 7.29
CA ASP A 36 8.42 6.15 7.58
C ASP A 36 8.62 4.94 8.47
N GLY A 37 7.94 4.88 9.60
CA GLY A 37 8.02 3.76 10.50
C GLY A 37 7.46 4.08 11.87
N THR A 38 7.35 3.05 12.69
CA THR A 38 6.82 3.15 14.05
C THR A 38 7.53 2.11 14.91
N ILE A 39 7.77 2.43 16.18
CA ILE A 39 8.31 1.48 17.14
C ILE A 39 7.13 0.71 17.73
N THR A 40 7.04 -0.56 17.37
CA THR A 40 5.93 -1.46 17.74
C THR A 40 6.42 -2.61 18.61
N ASP A 41 5.51 -3.29 19.30
CA ASP A 41 5.88 -4.50 20.05
C ASP A 41 6.24 -5.66 19.11
N GLY A 42 7.19 -6.48 19.56
CA GLY A 42 7.81 -7.54 18.75
C GLY A 42 8.85 -6.99 17.79
N GLU A 43 8.39 -6.40 16.70
CA GLU A 43 9.22 -6.06 15.54
C GLU A 43 8.82 -4.70 14.98
N SER A 44 9.82 -3.85 14.70
CA SER A 44 9.63 -2.51 14.13
C SER A 44 10.26 -2.42 12.75
N VAL A 45 9.56 -1.81 11.79
CA VAL A 45 10.06 -1.63 10.42
C VAL A 45 10.11 -0.14 10.07
N PHE A 46 11.27 0.29 9.56
CA PHE A 46 11.55 1.65 9.15
C PHE A 46 11.93 1.69 7.67
N ARG A 47 11.30 2.57 6.90
CA ARG A 47 11.61 2.84 5.50
C ARG A 47 12.28 4.19 5.38
N LEU A 48 13.49 4.19 4.83
CA LEU A 48 14.32 5.38 4.64
C LEU A 48 14.45 5.69 3.15
N SER A 49 14.19 6.94 2.78
CA SER A 49 14.36 7.43 1.41
C SER A 49 14.76 8.90 1.39
N ARG A 50 15.12 9.40 0.21
CA ARG A 50 15.33 10.84 -0.03
C ARG A 50 14.21 11.43 -0.89
N SER A 51 13.81 12.67 -0.59
CA SER A 51 12.91 13.43 -1.47
C SER A 51 13.58 13.66 -2.83
N VAL A 52 12.79 13.55 -3.90
CA VAL A 52 13.22 13.84 -5.27
C VAL A 52 12.69 15.21 -5.67
N SER A 53 13.43 15.96 -6.49
CA SER A 53 12.91 17.22 -7.04
C SER A 53 11.74 16.92 -7.98
N ILE A 54 10.83 17.88 -8.14
CA ILE A 54 9.73 17.79 -9.10
C ILE A 54 10.20 17.70 -10.56
N THR A 55 11.47 18.06 -10.81
CA THR A 55 12.14 18.01 -12.11
C THR A 55 12.85 16.69 -12.39
N ASP A 56 12.98 15.82 -11.39
CA ASP A 56 13.75 14.58 -11.50
C ASP A 56 12.83 13.42 -11.93
N ASP A 57 13.39 12.41 -12.60
CA ASP A 57 12.65 11.25 -13.08
C ASP A 57 12.13 10.44 -11.85
N ILE A 58 10.82 10.51 -11.59
CA ILE A 58 10.10 10.08 -10.36
C ILE A 58 10.22 8.57 -10.06
N ARG A 59 10.92 7.79 -10.91
CA ARG A 59 10.82 6.32 -10.96
C ARG A 59 11.42 5.54 -9.80
N SER A 60 12.00 6.20 -8.80
CA SER A 60 12.10 5.68 -7.44
C SER A 60 12.53 6.82 -6.52
N ALA A 61 11.80 7.09 -5.43
CA ALA A 61 12.41 7.78 -4.30
C ALA A 61 13.73 7.06 -3.99
N ASP A 62 14.84 7.81 -3.89
CA ASP A 62 16.16 7.21 -3.74
C ASP A 62 16.22 6.50 -2.38
N THR A 63 16.01 5.19 -2.40
CA THR A 63 15.90 4.38 -1.18
C THR A 63 17.25 4.30 -0.52
N ILE A 64 17.33 4.64 0.77
CA ILE A 64 18.58 4.65 1.50
C ILE A 64 18.91 3.23 1.94
N THR A 65 20.09 2.73 1.57
CA THR A 65 20.53 1.36 1.90
C THR A 65 21.81 1.32 2.73
N ASN A 66 22.42 2.46 3.03
CA ASN A 66 23.69 2.59 3.73
C ASN A 66 23.56 3.24 5.12
N ALA A 67 22.36 3.30 5.69
CA ALA A 67 22.14 3.80 7.04
C ALA A 67 22.37 2.70 8.10
N GLU A 68 22.87 3.09 9.26
CA GLU A 68 22.78 2.30 10.48
C GLU A 68 21.55 2.75 11.26
N VAL A 69 20.64 1.82 11.56
CA VAL A 69 19.36 2.11 12.22
C VAL A 69 19.25 1.30 13.50
N SER A 70 18.77 1.91 14.58
CA SER A 70 18.49 1.20 15.83
C SER A 70 17.36 1.83 16.62
N VAL A 71 16.65 1.01 17.39
CA VAL A 71 15.73 1.47 18.44
C VAL A 71 16.52 1.52 19.75
N GLU A 72 16.51 2.66 20.42
CA GLU A 72 17.10 2.82 21.75
C GLU A 72 16.00 2.89 22.79
N ARG A 73 16.22 2.20 23.89
CA ARG A 73 15.39 2.25 25.09
C ARG A 73 16.09 3.08 26.17
N SER A 74 15.32 3.77 27.01
CA SER A 74 15.82 4.73 27.99
C SER A 74 16.73 4.16 29.08
N ASP A 75 16.88 2.84 29.18
CA ASP A 75 17.83 2.14 30.05
C ASP A 75 19.18 1.86 29.36
N GLY A 76 19.37 2.34 28.13
CA GLY A 76 20.61 2.20 27.35
C GLY A 76 20.67 0.94 26.49
N VAL A 77 19.59 0.16 26.40
CA VAL A 77 19.52 -0.99 25.49
C VAL A 77 19.26 -0.53 24.05
N PHE A 78 20.03 -1.09 23.10
CA PHE A 78 19.88 -0.84 21.67
C PHE A 78 19.44 -2.10 20.94
N PHE A 79 18.38 -1.98 20.15
CA PHE A 79 17.91 -2.99 19.20
C PHE A 79 18.35 -2.57 17.81
N LYS A 80 19.43 -3.18 17.30
CA LYS A 80 19.93 -2.89 15.97
C LYS A 80 18.94 -3.39 14.92
N ALA A 81 18.69 -2.57 13.90
CA ALA A 81 17.91 -2.96 12.76
C ALA A 81 18.80 -3.56 11.65
N SER A 82 18.33 -4.63 11.03
CA SER A 82 18.93 -5.21 9.82
C SER A 82 18.16 -4.78 8.59
N GLN A 83 18.86 -4.52 7.49
CA GLN A 83 18.20 -4.20 6.22
C GLN A 83 17.61 -5.48 5.59
N GLU A 84 16.30 -5.49 5.33
CA GLU A 84 15.60 -6.64 4.71
C GLU A 84 15.43 -6.49 3.19
N SER A 85 15.18 -5.26 2.74
CA SER A 85 15.03 -4.91 1.33
C SER A 85 15.58 -3.51 1.08
N LYS A 86 15.62 -3.07 -0.17
CA LYS A 86 16.02 -1.70 -0.51
C LYS A 86 15.17 -0.70 0.31
N GLY A 87 15.84 0.16 1.09
CA GLY A 87 15.18 1.16 1.93
C GLY A 87 14.55 0.68 3.24
N ALA A 88 14.39 -0.63 3.48
CA ALA A 88 13.65 -1.14 4.63
C ALA A 88 14.57 -1.79 5.69
N TYR A 89 14.47 -1.28 6.92
CA TYR A 89 15.25 -1.68 8.09
C TYR A 89 14.32 -2.23 9.16
N ARG A 90 14.62 -3.43 9.64
CA ARG A 90 13.82 -4.13 10.64
C ARG A 90 14.60 -4.32 11.93
N ALA A 91 14.02 -3.87 13.04
CA ALA A 91 14.51 -4.17 14.39
C ALA A 91 13.60 -5.19 15.08
N ILE A 92 14.21 -6.15 15.78
CA ILE A 92 13.50 -7.07 16.68
C ILE A 92 13.67 -6.52 18.10
N ASN A 93 12.71 -5.73 18.56
CA ASN A 93 12.77 -5.04 19.85
C ASN A 93 11.96 -5.72 20.97
N GLY A 94 11.21 -6.77 20.63
CA GLY A 94 10.41 -7.53 21.59
C GLY A 94 9.29 -6.72 22.22
N ALA A 95 8.78 -7.18 23.37
CA ALA A 95 7.73 -6.47 24.09
C ALA A 95 8.21 -5.08 24.54
N LEU A 96 7.31 -4.10 24.46
CA LEU A 96 7.55 -2.75 24.95
C LEU A 96 7.24 -2.67 26.46
N ASP A 97 8.17 -2.13 27.25
CA ASP A 97 7.95 -1.87 28.67
C ASP A 97 7.26 -0.50 28.85
N PRO A 98 6.05 -0.45 29.43
CA PRO A 98 5.30 0.81 29.57
C PRO A 98 5.97 1.83 30.50
N ASN A 99 6.96 1.42 31.29
CA ASN A 99 7.70 2.31 32.20
C ASN A 99 8.94 2.94 31.57
N LEU A 100 9.35 2.47 30.40
CA LEU A 100 10.54 2.93 29.68
C LEU A 100 10.14 3.74 28.44
N GLU A 101 11.07 4.56 27.96
CA GLU A 101 10.89 5.36 26.75
C GLU A 101 11.74 4.80 25.63
N TYR A 102 11.28 4.99 24.40
CA TYR A 102 11.93 4.49 23.19
C TYR A 102 12.11 5.61 22.18
N ARG A 103 13.19 5.54 21.41
CA ARG A 103 13.43 6.41 20.25
C ARG A 103 14.11 5.67 19.11
N LEU A 104 13.96 6.21 17.90
CA LEU A 104 14.71 5.78 16.73
C LEU A 104 16.03 6.55 16.64
N ASN A 105 17.11 5.84 16.34
CA ASN A 105 18.41 6.41 15.97
C ASN A 105 18.77 6.00 14.55
N ILE A 106 19.26 6.96 13.77
CA ILE A 106 19.75 6.75 12.40
C ILE A 106 21.12 7.41 12.27
N SER A 107 22.12 6.66 11.83
CA SER A 107 23.40 7.21 11.36
C SER A 107 23.47 7.07 9.84
N LEU A 108 23.62 8.18 9.14
CA LEU A 108 23.62 8.22 7.68
C LEU A 108 24.57 9.32 7.19
N ASP A 109 25.49 8.98 6.30
CA ASP A 109 26.42 9.91 5.66
C ASP A 109 27.19 10.80 6.65
N GLY A 110 27.55 10.24 7.82
CA GLY A 110 28.26 10.96 8.89
C GLY A 110 27.37 11.87 9.76
N LYS A 111 26.07 11.94 9.48
CA LYS A 111 25.06 12.64 10.29
C LYS A 111 24.33 11.67 11.21
N HIS A 112 23.83 12.17 12.33
CA HIS A 112 23.05 11.42 13.31
C HIS A 112 21.67 12.04 13.50
N TYR A 113 20.63 11.23 13.33
CA TYR A 113 19.24 11.63 13.51
C TYR A 113 18.60 10.84 14.63
N GLN A 114 17.74 11.51 15.40
CA GLN A 114 17.03 10.91 16.51
C GLN A 114 15.56 11.30 16.48
N SER A 115 14.68 10.36 16.81
CA SER A 115 13.33 10.73 17.21
C SER A 115 13.31 11.21 18.67
N THR A 116 12.27 11.93 19.06
CA THR A 116 11.96 12.18 20.47
C THR A 116 11.72 10.84 21.20
N PHE A 117 12.12 10.79 22.48
CA PHE A 117 11.76 9.68 23.36
C PHE A 117 10.27 9.71 23.65
N LEU A 118 9.60 8.58 23.45
CA LEU A 118 8.18 8.41 23.76
C LEU A 118 7.97 7.13 24.59
N LYS A 119 7.04 7.19 25.54
CA LYS A 119 6.54 5.99 26.21
C LYS A 119 5.64 5.18 25.27
N PRO A 120 5.59 3.85 25.39
CA PRO A 120 4.63 3.05 24.64
C PRO A 120 3.20 3.43 24.97
N LEU A 121 2.37 3.69 23.94
CA LEU A 121 0.93 3.61 24.07
C LEU A 121 0.51 2.15 24.00
N ILE A 122 -0.38 1.72 24.90
CA ILE A 122 -0.98 0.39 24.83
C ILE A 122 -2.26 0.53 24.01
N SER A 123 -2.22 0.08 22.76
CA SER A 123 -3.36 0.19 21.85
C SER A 123 -4.49 -0.73 22.28
N ALA A 124 -5.70 -0.17 22.34
CA ALA A 124 -6.91 -0.90 22.56
C ALA A 124 -7.17 -1.96 21.50
N GLY A 125 -7.79 -3.05 21.92
CA GLY A 125 -8.18 -4.16 21.07
C GLY A 125 -9.22 -3.78 20.02
N ILE A 126 -9.29 -4.60 18.97
CA ILE A 126 -10.35 -4.51 17.97
C ILE A 126 -11.53 -5.37 18.42
N ASP A 127 -12.68 -4.73 18.67
CA ASP A 127 -13.91 -5.42 19.11
C ASP A 127 -14.47 -6.30 18.00
N SER A 128 -14.53 -5.76 16.78
CA SER A 128 -15.03 -6.49 15.61
C SER A 128 -14.54 -5.87 14.31
N LEU A 129 -14.41 -6.74 13.31
CA LEU A 129 -14.41 -6.34 11.91
C LEU A 129 -15.74 -6.75 11.31
N SER A 130 -16.24 -5.94 10.38
CA SER A 130 -17.46 -6.22 9.64
C SER A 130 -17.35 -5.70 8.22
N TYR A 131 -18.21 -6.19 7.35
CA TYR A 131 -18.37 -5.63 6.01
C TYR A 131 -19.83 -5.26 5.77
N GLN A 132 -20.05 -4.28 4.91
CA GLN A 132 -21.39 -3.85 4.50
C GLN A 132 -21.45 -3.69 2.99
N LYS A 133 -22.64 -3.86 2.43
CA LYS A 133 -22.92 -3.59 1.03
C LYS A 133 -24.32 -3.02 0.92
N LYS A 134 -24.44 -1.78 0.42
CA LYS A 134 -25.70 -1.03 0.41
C LYS A 134 -26.65 -1.48 -0.71
N GLY A 135 -26.10 -1.77 -1.88
CA GLY A 135 -26.81 -2.21 -3.06
C GLY A 135 -25.99 -3.21 -3.84
N ARG A 136 -26.60 -3.88 -4.82
CA ARG A 136 -25.97 -4.97 -5.58
C ARG A 136 -24.69 -4.51 -6.29
N GLU A 137 -24.70 -3.33 -6.89
CA GLU A 137 -23.57 -2.77 -7.65
C GLU A 137 -22.60 -1.96 -6.79
N ASP A 138 -23.03 -1.56 -5.58
CA ASP A 138 -22.20 -0.77 -4.66
C ASP A 138 -20.95 -1.54 -4.21
N PRO A 139 -19.86 -0.85 -3.84
CA PRO A 139 -18.69 -1.50 -3.30
C PRO A 139 -18.99 -2.16 -1.95
N VAL A 140 -18.22 -3.21 -1.63
CA VAL A 140 -18.18 -3.79 -0.29
C VAL A 140 -17.32 -2.89 0.59
N THR A 141 -17.87 -2.37 1.68
CA THR A 141 -17.13 -1.52 2.62
C THR A 141 -16.68 -2.34 3.82
N ILE A 142 -15.42 -2.18 4.22
CA ILE A 142 -14.82 -2.84 5.39
C ILE A 142 -14.81 -1.87 6.57
N HIS A 143 -15.25 -2.34 7.74
CA HIS A 143 -15.44 -1.52 8.93
C HIS A 143 -14.80 -2.12 10.17
N VAL A 144 -14.30 -1.26 11.04
CA VAL A 144 -13.75 -1.59 12.36
C VAL A 144 -14.63 -1.04 13.47
N SER A 145 -14.78 -1.80 14.56
CA SER A 145 -15.28 -1.26 15.82
C SER A 145 -14.25 -1.50 16.92
N SER A 146 -14.04 -0.51 17.78
CA SER A 146 -13.09 -0.55 18.88
C SER A 146 -13.52 0.43 19.97
N HIS A 147 -13.12 0.16 21.21
CA HIS A 147 -13.28 1.06 22.35
C HIS A 147 -11.99 1.10 23.15
N ALA A 148 -11.68 2.27 23.70
CA ALA A 148 -10.56 2.48 24.61
C ALA A 148 -11.02 3.19 25.88
N GLY A 149 -10.14 3.28 26.88
CA GLY A 149 -10.40 4.00 28.11
C GLY A 149 -10.62 5.50 27.86
N ALA A 150 -11.29 6.16 28.81
CA ALA A 150 -11.55 7.60 28.73
C ALA A 150 -10.27 8.44 28.76
N ASP A 151 -9.22 7.94 29.41
CA ASP A 151 -7.91 8.59 29.51
C ASP A 151 -6.95 8.18 28.38
N ASP A 152 -7.34 7.21 27.54
CA ASP A 152 -6.52 6.77 26.40
C ASP A 152 -6.66 7.73 25.21
N PRO A 153 -5.60 7.92 24.39
CA PRO A 153 -5.68 8.80 23.23
C PRO A 153 -6.80 8.36 22.25
N PRO A 154 -7.74 9.25 21.87
CA PRO A 154 -8.85 8.89 20.99
C PRO A 154 -8.46 8.98 19.50
N TYR A 155 -7.20 8.73 19.16
CA TYR A 155 -6.68 8.83 17.79
C TYR A 155 -6.12 7.48 17.35
N TYR A 156 -6.48 7.09 16.13
CA TYR A 156 -6.22 5.76 15.64
C TYR A 156 -5.59 5.83 14.25
N ARG A 157 -4.63 4.93 14.03
CA ARG A 157 -4.05 4.63 12.72
C ARG A 157 -4.28 3.16 12.43
N TRP A 158 -4.64 2.86 11.19
CA TRP A 158 -4.78 1.48 10.71
C TRP A 158 -3.88 1.21 9.51
N THR A 159 -3.47 -0.03 9.41
CA THR A 159 -2.98 -0.66 8.19
C THR A 159 -3.70 -1.98 8.02
N TYR A 160 -3.64 -2.56 6.82
CA TYR A 160 -4.16 -3.90 6.62
C TYR A 160 -3.28 -4.70 5.68
N LYS A 161 -3.30 -6.02 5.87
CA LYS A 161 -2.78 -7.00 4.93
C LYS A 161 -3.95 -7.79 4.38
N GLU A 162 -3.94 -8.02 3.07
CA GLU A 162 -4.96 -8.80 2.40
C GLU A 162 -4.35 -9.97 1.64
N ASP A 163 -5.09 -11.06 1.64
CA ASP A 163 -4.76 -12.27 0.92
C ASP A 163 -6.06 -12.75 0.26
N TRP A 164 -6.02 -13.11 -1.02
CA TRP A 164 -7.21 -13.61 -1.70
C TRP A 164 -6.89 -14.70 -2.70
N GLU A 165 -7.91 -15.52 -2.91
CA GLU A 165 -7.86 -16.61 -3.86
C GLU A 165 -8.44 -16.15 -5.20
N VAL A 166 -7.72 -16.47 -6.26
CA VAL A 166 -8.15 -16.26 -7.65
C VAL A 166 -8.14 -17.58 -8.39
N LYS A 167 -8.99 -17.69 -9.41
CA LYS A 167 -9.03 -18.86 -10.27
C LYS A 167 -8.85 -18.50 -11.74
N SER A 168 -8.27 -19.41 -12.53
CA SER A 168 -8.32 -19.26 -13.99
C SER A 168 -9.76 -19.42 -14.49
N THR A 169 -10.08 -18.82 -15.64
CA THR A 169 -11.43 -18.84 -16.20
C THR A 169 -11.88 -20.26 -16.56
N LEU A 170 -10.95 -21.09 -17.03
CA LEU A 170 -11.17 -22.45 -17.47
C LEU A 170 -10.23 -23.41 -16.74
N TYR A 171 -10.78 -24.53 -16.28
CA TYR A 171 -9.97 -25.63 -15.77
C TYR A 171 -9.36 -26.44 -16.93
N ALA A 172 -8.04 -26.43 -17.07
CA ALA A 172 -7.32 -27.32 -18.00
C ALA A 172 -7.16 -28.70 -17.40
N ASN A 173 -7.39 -29.76 -18.18
CA ASN A 173 -7.21 -31.14 -17.70
C ASN A 173 -5.75 -31.63 -17.75
N ALA A 174 -4.89 -31.01 -18.55
CA ALA A 174 -3.49 -31.38 -18.66
C ALA A 174 -2.64 -30.21 -19.18
N ARG A 175 -1.32 -30.30 -18.98
CA ARG A 175 -0.32 -29.42 -19.58
C ARG A 175 0.89 -30.22 -20.06
N GLN A 176 1.72 -29.59 -20.88
CA GLN A 176 3.02 -30.14 -21.25
C GLN A 176 4.07 -29.73 -20.20
N GLY A 177 4.87 -30.68 -19.74
CA GLY A 177 6.03 -30.47 -18.87
C GLY A 177 7.26 -30.03 -19.66
N ALA A 178 8.31 -29.61 -18.94
CA ALA A 178 9.56 -29.10 -19.54
C ALA A 178 10.26 -30.11 -20.47
N ASN A 179 10.14 -31.41 -20.20
CA ASN A 179 10.75 -32.47 -21.03
C ASN A 179 9.75 -33.06 -22.04
N GLY A 180 8.63 -32.36 -22.30
CA GLY A 180 7.61 -32.78 -23.25
C GLY A 180 6.61 -33.80 -22.72
N GLN A 181 6.73 -34.27 -21.47
CA GLN A 181 5.73 -35.19 -20.90
C GLN A 181 4.38 -34.53 -20.68
N ILE A 182 3.30 -35.31 -20.75
CA ILE A 182 1.96 -34.83 -20.39
C ILE A 182 1.78 -34.95 -18.88
N ILE A 183 1.42 -33.84 -18.24
CA ILE A 183 1.09 -33.76 -16.82
C ILE A 183 -0.41 -33.55 -16.72
N TRP A 184 -1.12 -34.49 -16.10
CA TRP A 184 -2.54 -34.37 -15.83
C TRP A 184 -2.76 -33.44 -14.65
N HIS A 185 -3.63 -32.46 -14.81
CA HIS A 185 -4.00 -31.58 -13.72
C HIS A 185 -4.96 -32.29 -12.77
N ASN A 186 -4.73 -32.05 -11.48
CA ASN A 186 -5.64 -32.38 -10.41
C ASN A 186 -5.74 -31.14 -9.53
N PRO A 187 -6.93 -30.53 -9.34
CA PRO A 187 -7.07 -29.29 -8.57
C PRO A 187 -6.65 -29.44 -7.10
N ASN A 188 -6.52 -30.68 -6.62
CA ASN A 188 -6.14 -31.01 -5.25
C ASN A 188 -4.65 -31.36 -5.12
N THR A 189 -3.82 -31.02 -6.11
CA THR A 189 -2.36 -31.18 -6.03
C THR A 189 -1.66 -29.87 -6.37
N SER A 190 -0.42 -29.70 -5.90
CA SER A 190 0.41 -28.52 -6.16
C SER A 190 0.67 -28.24 -7.65
N GLU A 191 0.32 -29.20 -8.52
CA GLU A 191 0.49 -29.13 -9.96
C GLU A 191 -0.66 -28.42 -10.70
N ASN A 192 -1.75 -28.06 -10.01
CA ASN A 192 -2.83 -27.34 -10.67
C ASN A 192 -2.47 -25.87 -10.94
N THR A 193 -2.94 -25.37 -12.07
CA THR A 193 -2.83 -23.95 -12.48
C THR A 193 -4.17 -23.24 -12.35
N TYR A 194 -5.13 -23.85 -11.65
CA TYR A 194 -6.49 -23.35 -11.55
C TYR A 194 -6.65 -22.39 -10.39
N TYR A 195 -6.17 -22.73 -9.20
CA TYR A 195 -6.21 -21.86 -8.01
C TYR A 195 -4.87 -21.18 -7.79
N CYS A 196 -4.89 -19.88 -7.50
CA CYS A 196 -3.72 -19.10 -7.11
C CYS A 196 -4.08 -18.17 -5.96
N TRP A 197 -3.06 -17.63 -5.31
CA TRP A 197 -3.20 -16.66 -4.23
C TRP A 197 -2.44 -15.39 -4.55
N VAL A 198 -3.03 -14.28 -4.18
CA VAL A 198 -2.41 -12.96 -4.22
C VAL A 198 -2.37 -12.42 -2.79
N THR A 199 -1.28 -11.74 -2.45
CA THR A 199 -1.10 -11.05 -1.18
C THR A 199 -0.80 -9.58 -1.50
N ASP A 200 -1.45 -8.67 -0.78
CA ASP A 200 -1.19 -7.24 -0.86
C ASP A 200 -1.35 -6.58 0.54
N SER A 201 -1.10 -5.27 0.61
CA SER A 201 -1.22 -4.49 1.84
C SER A 201 -1.68 -3.06 1.56
N SER A 202 -2.19 -2.40 2.59
CA SER A 202 -2.61 -1.00 2.51
C SER A 202 -1.48 -0.10 2.03
N SER A 203 -1.71 0.62 0.93
CA SER A 203 -0.82 1.67 0.41
C SER A 203 -1.25 3.09 0.83
N VAL A 204 -2.41 3.21 1.47
CA VAL A 204 -3.01 4.48 1.89
C VAL A 204 -2.95 4.60 3.41
N LEU A 205 -2.70 5.82 3.88
CA LEU A 205 -2.74 6.17 5.30
C LEU A 205 -4.19 6.20 5.79
N LEU A 206 -4.55 5.29 6.71
CA LEU A 206 -5.88 5.24 7.33
C LEU A 206 -5.83 5.83 8.73
N LEU A 207 -6.59 6.90 8.95
CA LEU A 207 -6.66 7.65 10.20
C LEU A 207 -8.10 7.83 10.65
N GLY A 208 -8.32 7.85 11.96
CA GLY A 208 -9.63 8.09 12.55
C GLY A 208 -9.52 8.59 13.98
N THR A 209 -10.61 9.14 14.49
CA THR A 209 -10.63 9.68 15.85
C THR A 209 -12.02 9.56 16.49
N ALA A 210 -12.02 9.34 17.80
CA ALA A 210 -13.19 9.40 18.67
C ALA A 210 -13.25 10.69 19.51
N ASP A 211 -12.36 11.66 19.28
CA ASP A 211 -12.21 12.89 20.08
C ASP A 211 -13.51 13.73 20.18
N LYS A 212 -14.36 13.64 19.15
CA LYS A 212 -15.67 14.33 19.10
C LYS A 212 -16.85 13.45 19.51
N LEU A 213 -16.59 12.23 19.97
CA LEU A 213 -17.61 11.29 20.42
C LEU A 213 -17.75 11.37 21.95
N ALA A 214 -18.92 10.99 22.46
CA ALA A 214 -19.19 11.02 23.90
C ALA A 214 -18.32 10.03 24.69
N GLU A 215 -17.87 8.97 24.02
CA GLU A 215 -16.99 7.93 24.55
C GLU A 215 -15.86 7.70 23.55
N ASN A 216 -14.71 7.22 24.02
CA ASN A 216 -13.61 6.79 23.16
C ASN A 216 -13.95 5.44 22.49
N ARG A 217 -14.92 5.49 21.57
CA ARG A 217 -15.57 4.33 20.98
C ARG A 217 -15.94 4.56 19.53
N LEU A 218 -15.32 3.79 18.65
CA LEU A 218 -15.61 3.75 17.23
C LEU A 218 -16.57 2.59 16.94
N VAL A 219 -17.71 2.89 16.33
CA VAL A 219 -18.71 1.89 15.93
C VAL A 219 -18.78 1.85 14.40
N ALA A 220 -18.45 0.70 13.83
CA ALA A 220 -18.46 0.46 12.38
C ALA A 220 -17.79 1.59 11.57
N HIS A 221 -16.63 2.06 12.02
CA HIS A 221 -15.84 3.05 11.30
C HIS A 221 -15.34 2.44 9.98
N LYS A 222 -15.67 3.07 8.84
CA LYS A 222 -15.26 2.59 7.51
C LYS A 222 -13.76 2.76 7.35
N LEU A 223 -13.06 1.68 6.97
CA LEU A 223 -11.63 1.70 6.67
C LEU A 223 -11.40 1.90 5.17
N PHE A 224 -11.94 1.00 4.35
CA PHE A 224 -11.77 1.02 2.90
C PHE A 224 -12.94 0.34 2.20
N GLU A 225 -12.92 0.33 0.88
CA GLU A 225 -13.94 -0.31 0.06
C GLU A 225 -13.33 -1.11 -1.09
N ILE A 226 -14.02 -2.18 -1.47
CA ILE A 226 -13.64 -3.07 -2.55
C ILE A 226 -14.76 -3.00 -3.59
N PRO A 227 -14.48 -2.59 -4.85
CA PRO A 227 -15.49 -2.59 -5.90
C PRO A 227 -16.17 -3.95 -6.03
N SER A 228 -17.47 -3.96 -6.31
CA SER A 228 -18.22 -5.21 -6.45
C SER A 228 -17.70 -6.09 -7.58
N SER A 229 -17.03 -5.51 -8.57
CA SER A 229 -16.40 -6.20 -9.69
C SER A 229 -14.96 -6.64 -9.46
N ASP A 230 -14.39 -6.36 -8.30
CA ASP A 230 -13.01 -6.69 -7.99
C ASP A 230 -12.86 -8.21 -7.75
N GLU A 231 -11.91 -8.83 -8.46
CA GLU A 231 -11.68 -10.28 -8.40
C GLU A 231 -11.23 -10.75 -7.01
N ARG A 232 -10.79 -9.84 -6.13
CA ARG A 232 -10.58 -10.11 -4.70
C ARG A 232 -11.76 -10.84 -4.06
N LEU A 233 -12.99 -10.52 -4.47
CA LEU A 233 -14.22 -11.09 -3.92
C LEU A 233 -14.70 -12.36 -4.66
N SER A 234 -13.95 -12.84 -5.67
CA SER A 234 -14.42 -13.86 -6.60
C SER A 234 -14.41 -15.31 -6.07
N VAL A 235 -13.62 -15.59 -5.02
CA VAL A 235 -13.51 -16.93 -4.41
C VAL A 235 -13.52 -16.84 -2.89
N LEU A 236 -12.43 -16.37 -2.30
CA LEU A 236 -12.28 -16.18 -0.86
C LEU A 236 -11.29 -15.05 -0.62
N TYR A 237 -11.72 -14.06 0.15
CA TYR A 237 -10.93 -12.91 0.55
C TYR A 237 -10.65 -12.95 2.04
N HIS A 238 -9.44 -12.59 2.44
CA HIS A 238 -9.06 -12.39 3.83
C HIS A 238 -8.44 -11.01 3.99
N VAL A 239 -8.82 -10.32 5.07
CA VAL A 239 -8.17 -9.09 5.51
C VAL A 239 -7.80 -9.20 6.96
N GLU A 240 -6.54 -8.87 7.28
CA GLU A 240 -6.06 -8.64 8.63
C GLU A 240 -5.81 -7.15 8.83
N VAL A 241 -6.54 -6.55 9.76
CA VAL A 241 -6.40 -5.14 10.14
C VAL A 241 -5.47 -5.04 11.34
N SER A 242 -4.49 -4.16 11.25
CA SER A 242 -3.61 -3.74 12.33
C SER A 242 -4.07 -2.37 12.82
N GLN A 243 -4.37 -2.25 14.11
CA GLN A 243 -4.83 -1.03 14.76
C GLN A 243 -3.79 -0.54 15.77
N MET A 244 -3.55 0.76 15.74
CA MET A 244 -2.69 1.44 16.69
C MET A 244 -3.33 2.72 17.19
N GLN A 245 -3.31 2.94 18.50
CA GLN A 245 -3.58 4.27 19.08
C GLN A 245 -2.33 5.14 18.97
N ILE A 246 -2.54 6.38 18.58
CA ILE A 246 -1.47 7.36 18.39
C ILE A 246 -1.74 8.61 19.22
N ARG A 247 -0.68 9.36 19.50
CA ARG A 247 -0.78 10.65 20.20
C ARG A 247 -1.40 11.70 19.28
N LYS A 248 -1.86 12.80 19.87
CA LYS A 248 -2.45 13.91 19.12
C LYS A 248 -1.46 14.49 18.12
N GLU A 249 -0.21 14.68 18.53
CA GLU A 249 0.86 15.23 17.71
C GLU A 249 1.15 14.34 16.49
N ALA A 250 1.13 13.00 16.67
CA ALA A 250 1.26 12.05 15.59
C ALA A 250 0.05 12.13 14.64
N TYR A 251 -1.17 12.19 15.18
CA TYR A 251 -2.40 12.31 14.39
C TYR A 251 -2.42 13.59 13.56
N ASP A 252 -2.07 14.73 14.16
CA ASP A 252 -2.01 16.02 13.47
C ASP A 252 -0.99 15.98 12.33
N TYR A 253 0.21 15.44 12.58
CA TYR A 253 1.25 15.26 11.55
C TYR A 253 0.75 14.41 10.38
N PHE A 254 0.21 13.24 10.67
CA PHE A 254 -0.28 12.31 9.65
C PHE A 254 -1.51 12.85 8.92
N LYS A 255 -2.34 13.65 9.58
CA LYS A 255 -3.51 14.28 8.96
C LYS A 255 -3.10 15.37 7.98
N ILE A 256 -2.13 16.21 8.34
CA ILE A 256 -1.53 17.19 7.41
C ILE A 256 -0.96 16.48 6.18
N LEU A 257 -0.22 15.38 6.38
CA LEU A 257 0.35 14.61 5.27
C LEU A 257 -0.74 14.03 4.35
N GLN A 258 -1.81 13.47 4.93
CA GLN A 258 -2.96 12.95 4.16
C GLN A 258 -3.64 14.06 3.35
N ASP A 259 -3.95 15.20 3.98
CA ASP A 259 -4.66 16.32 3.35
C ASP A 259 -3.83 16.94 2.21
N GLU A 260 -2.50 17.00 2.36
CA GLU A 260 -1.60 17.47 1.30
C GLU A 260 -1.52 16.51 0.11
N ILE A 261 -1.50 15.20 0.35
CA ILE A 261 -1.54 14.18 -0.71
C ILE A 261 -2.88 14.28 -1.48
N GLU A 262 -4.00 14.40 -0.77
CA GLU A 262 -5.33 14.54 -1.37
C GLU A 262 -5.48 15.83 -2.18
N ARG A 263 -4.95 16.97 -1.67
CA ARG A 263 -4.93 18.25 -2.39
C ARG A 263 -4.07 18.21 -3.66
N THR A 264 -2.98 17.43 -3.64
CA THR A 264 -1.99 17.33 -4.73
C THR A 264 -2.42 16.41 -5.88
N GLY A 265 -3.67 15.94 -5.93
CA GLY A 265 -4.26 15.36 -7.14
C GLY A 265 -4.27 16.30 -8.37
N SER A 266 -3.68 17.49 -8.28
CA SER A 266 -3.53 18.51 -9.32
C SER A 266 -2.06 18.95 -9.45
N ILE A 267 -1.63 19.19 -10.70
CA ILE A 267 -0.25 19.29 -11.24
C ILE A 267 0.60 20.47 -10.66
N PHE A 268 0.15 21.16 -9.61
CA PHE A 268 0.82 22.35 -9.08
C PHE A 268 0.87 22.32 -7.55
N SER A 269 2.04 22.04 -6.97
CA SER A 269 2.23 22.02 -5.52
C SER A 269 3.21 23.11 -5.06
N PRO A 270 2.83 23.94 -4.07
CA PRO A 270 3.80 24.53 -3.17
C PRO A 270 4.40 23.45 -2.27
N ILE A 271 5.72 23.52 -2.12
CA ILE A 271 6.56 22.77 -1.19
C ILE A 271 6.00 22.90 0.23
N MET A 272 6.02 21.79 1.00
CA MET A 272 5.71 21.72 2.42
C MET A 272 6.19 23.00 3.14
N SER A 273 5.26 23.88 3.55
CA SER A 273 5.64 25.02 4.38
C SER A 273 6.05 24.47 5.75
N ALA A 274 7.35 24.52 6.01
CA ALA A 274 7.99 24.16 7.27
C ALA A 274 7.26 24.80 8.47
N GLY A 275 6.97 23.96 9.47
CA GLY A 275 6.36 24.36 10.74
C GLY A 275 6.28 23.22 11.77
N ASP A 276 6.04 21.97 11.33
CA ASP A 276 5.79 20.79 12.20
C ASP A 276 6.47 19.52 11.64
N ASN A 277 7.81 19.49 11.52
CA ASN A 277 8.61 18.46 10.80
C ASN A 277 8.60 17.04 11.41
N GLY A 278 7.55 16.69 12.15
CA GLY A 278 7.44 15.48 12.93
C GLY A 278 8.34 15.52 14.16
N ASN A 279 8.80 14.35 14.62
CA ASN A 279 9.56 14.24 15.86
C ASN A 279 11.00 13.76 15.66
N ILE A 280 11.52 13.82 14.42
CA ILE A 280 12.87 13.39 14.05
C ILE A 280 13.72 14.62 13.72
N PHE A 281 14.93 14.69 14.28
CA PHE A 281 15.84 15.82 14.08
C PHE A 281 17.29 15.34 13.96
N ASN A 282 18.11 16.09 13.22
CA ASN A 282 19.56 15.89 13.23
C ASN A 282 20.14 16.46 14.53
N VAL A 283 20.94 15.66 15.24
CA VAL A 283 21.54 16.02 16.53
C VAL A 283 22.58 17.14 16.40
N SER A 284 23.32 17.19 15.29
CA SER A 284 24.35 18.20 15.03
C SER A 284 23.80 19.45 14.35
N GLU A 285 22.72 19.33 13.57
CA GLU A 285 22.10 20.42 12.81
C GLU A 285 20.57 20.40 13.00
N PRO A 286 20.02 20.84 14.16
CA PRO A 286 18.59 20.71 14.45
C PRO A 286 17.65 21.44 13.47
N ASP A 287 18.16 22.44 12.74
CA ASP A 287 17.41 23.17 11.72
C ASP A 287 17.37 22.45 10.35
N GLU A 288 18.05 21.31 10.21
CA GLU A 288 17.96 20.47 9.01
C GLU A 288 16.54 19.92 8.84
N LEU A 289 16.00 20.09 7.64
CA LEU A 289 14.68 19.57 7.29
C LEU A 289 14.73 18.04 7.19
N VAL A 290 13.87 17.38 7.97
CA VAL A 290 13.61 15.94 7.96
C VAL A 290 12.10 15.74 7.90
N ILE A 291 11.65 14.72 7.18
CA ILE A 291 10.23 14.36 7.08
C ILE A 291 10.04 13.01 7.76
N GLY A 292 9.30 12.97 8.86
CA GLY A 292 8.91 11.72 9.49
C GLY A 292 8.43 11.91 10.92
N TYR A 293 7.53 11.02 11.35
CA TYR A 293 7.11 10.93 12.75
C TYR A 293 7.18 9.47 13.19
N VAL A 294 7.89 9.20 14.28
CA VAL A 294 8.00 7.88 14.90
C VAL A 294 7.15 7.85 16.16
N GLU A 295 6.06 7.10 16.11
CA GLU A 295 5.26 6.77 17.29
C GLU A 295 5.87 5.56 18.04
N VAL A 296 5.53 5.40 19.31
CA VAL A 296 5.84 4.20 20.11
C VAL A 296 4.53 3.66 20.67
N ALA A 297 4.06 2.53 20.14
CA ALA A 297 2.78 1.95 20.54
C ALA A 297 2.72 0.45 20.26
N THR A 298 1.91 -0.29 21.02
CA THR A 298 1.59 -1.67 20.70
C THR A 298 0.61 -1.76 19.53
N VAL A 299 0.54 -2.90 18.86
CA VAL A 299 -0.39 -3.13 17.73
C VAL A 299 -1.41 -4.20 18.08
N SER A 300 -2.69 -3.90 17.81
CA SER A 300 -3.77 -4.87 17.90
C SER A 300 -4.15 -5.39 16.52
N HIS A 301 -4.25 -6.70 16.36
CA HIS A 301 -4.59 -7.33 15.08
C HIS A 301 -5.96 -8.01 15.13
N LYS A 302 -6.69 -7.98 14.01
CA LYS A 302 -7.89 -8.80 13.81
C LYS A 302 -8.05 -9.16 12.34
N GLY A 303 -8.34 -10.43 12.08
CA GLY A 303 -8.61 -10.95 10.74
C GLY A 303 -10.08 -11.28 10.53
N MET A 304 -10.54 -11.23 9.28
CA MET A 304 -11.81 -11.82 8.87
C MET A 304 -11.75 -12.34 7.43
N PHE A 305 -12.59 -13.35 7.14
CA PHE A 305 -12.80 -13.87 5.81
C PHE A 305 -14.11 -13.38 5.21
N LEU A 306 -14.11 -13.13 3.90
CA LEU A 306 -15.29 -12.92 3.08
C LEU A 306 -15.30 -14.02 2.01
N SER A 307 -16.21 -14.98 2.17
CA SER A 307 -16.43 -16.02 1.15
C SER A 307 -17.22 -15.46 -0.03
N TYR A 308 -17.03 -16.06 -1.20
CA TYR A 308 -17.83 -15.73 -2.38
C TYR A 308 -19.34 -15.76 -2.08
N ASP A 309 -19.99 -14.67 -2.49
CA ASP A 309 -21.43 -14.52 -2.51
C ASP A 309 -21.79 -13.76 -3.80
N MET A 310 -22.82 -14.22 -4.52
CA MET A 310 -23.31 -13.56 -5.74
C MET A 310 -23.79 -12.11 -5.51
N ASN A 311 -24.10 -11.77 -4.25
CA ASN A 311 -24.42 -10.42 -3.84
C ASN A 311 -23.18 -9.58 -3.56
N LEU A 312 -22.02 -10.18 -3.26
CA LEU A 312 -20.77 -9.46 -3.00
C LEU A 312 -19.97 -9.22 -4.28
N TYR A 313 -19.80 -10.25 -5.12
CA TYR A 313 -19.04 -10.18 -6.37
C TYR A 313 -19.94 -10.16 -7.61
N LEU A 314 -19.76 -9.13 -8.44
CA LEU A 314 -20.40 -8.95 -9.74
C LEU A 314 -19.34 -8.93 -10.85
N PRO A 315 -19.10 -10.06 -11.54
CA PRO A 315 -18.11 -10.06 -12.62
C PRO A 315 -18.51 -9.08 -13.72
N VAL A 316 -17.55 -8.26 -14.18
CA VAL A 316 -17.77 -7.41 -15.37
C VAL A 316 -17.96 -8.33 -16.58
N VAL A 317 -19.13 -8.23 -17.22
CA VAL A 317 -19.50 -9.10 -18.35
C VAL A 317 -18.49 -8.99 -19.51
N ASP A 318 -17.84 -7.83 -19.66
CA ASP A 318 -16.82 -7.59 -20.69
C ASP A 318 -15.38 -8.01 -20.30
N GLU A 319 -15.06 -8.19 -19.01
CA GLU A 319 -13.73 -8.64 -18.53
C GLU A 319 -13.62 -10.16 -18.37
N VAL A 320 -14.69 -10.91 -18.64
CA VAL A 320 -14.52 -12.33 -18.98
C VAL A 320 -13.78 -12.35 -20.31
N ALA A 321 -12.45 -12.25 -20.24
CA ALA A 321 -11.54 -12.43 -21.36
C ALA A 321 -12.10 -13.57 -22.18
N TYR A 322 -12.51 -13.29 -23.43
CA TYR A 322 -13.21 -14.26 -24.26
C TYR A 322 -12.31 -15.49 -24.40
N CYS A 323 -12.49 -16.46 -23.49
CA CYS A 323 -11.70 -17.65 -23.44
C CYS A 323 -12.20 -18.55 -24.55
N ARG A 324 -11.65 -18.29 -25.73
CA ARG A 324 -11.97 -19.00 -26.96
C ARG A 324 -11.21 -20.31 -26.94
N ILE A 325 -11.97 -21.38 -27.07
CA ILE A 325 -11.45 -22.72 -27.18
C ILE A 325 -11.27 -23.03 -28.66
N PHE A 326 -10.05 -23.39 -29.05
CA PHE A 326 -9.68 -23.74 -30.42
C PHE A 326 -9.38 -25.23 -30.52
N LYS A 327 -9.65 -25.82 -31.69
CA LYS A 327 -9.20 -27.19 -31.99
C LYS A 327 -7.69 -27.19 -32.20
N LYS A 328 -6.95 -28.11 -31.56
CA LYS A 328 -5.49 -28.19 -31.71
C LYS A 328 -5.11 -28.42 -33.18
N GLY A 329 -4.14 -27.66 -33.67
CA GLY A 329 -3.57 -27.81 -35.01
C GLY A 329 -4.40 -27.17 -36.13
N VAL A 330 -5.46 -26.43 -35.82
CA VAL A 330 -6.32 -25.77 -36.81
C VAL A 330 -6.41 -24.27 -36.53
N GLY A 331 -6.08 -23.45 -37.54
CA GLY A 331 -6.15 -21.99 -37.43
C GLY A 331 -5.35 -21.46 -36.24
N MET A 332 -5.94 -20.61 -35.40
CA MET A 332 -5.27 -20.12 -34.17
C MET A 332 -4.87 -21.24 -33.20
N GLY A 333 -5.50 -22.42 -33.26
CA GLY A 333 -5.12 -23.57 -32.43
C GLY A 333 -3.82 -24.27 -32.85
N SER A 334 -3.17 -23.84 -33.94
CA SER A 334 -1.82 -24.27 -34.31
C SER A 334 -0.71 -23.45 -33.66
N ASP A 335 -1.04 -22.33 -33.01
CA ASP A 335 -0.05 -21.53 -32.27
C ASP A 335 0.55 -22.36 -31.12
N GLU A 336 1.88 -22.34 -31.00
CA GLU A 336 2.63 -23.06 -29.98
C GLU A 336 2.51 -22.41 -28.60
N SER A 337 2.16 -21.12 -28.53
CA SER A 337 1.93 -20.43 -27.25
C SER A 337 0.61 -20.83 -26.57
N MET A 338 -0.27 -21.56 -27.28
CA MET A 338 -1.56 -21.98 -26.75
C MET A 338 -1.42 -23.19 -25.83
N LEU A 339 -2.16 -23.17 -24.71
CA LEU A 339 -2.15 -24.25 -23.72
C LEU A 339 -3.38 -25.14 -23.88
N TRP A 340 -3.23 -26.41 -23.48
CA TRP A 340 -4.34 -27.35 -23.45
C TRP A 340 -5.45 -26.86 -22.52
N TYR A 341 -6.68 -26.83 -23.04
CA TYR A 341 -7.89 -26.80 -22.21
C TYR A 341 -8.38 -28.24 -21.98
N ARG A 342 -8.55 -28.98 -23.08
CA ARG A 342 -8.87 -30.42 -23.06
C ARG A 342 -7.90 -31.18 -23.96
N TYR A 343 -6.91 -31.83 -23.36
CA TYR A 343 -5.99 -32.72 -24.07
C TYR A 343 -6.71 -33.94 -24.66
N PRO A 344 -6.37 -34.39 -25.89
CA PRO A 344 -5.49 -33.77 -26.89
C PRO A 344 -6.27 -32.97 -27.95
N GLU A 345 -7.49 -32.52 -27.65
CA GLU A 345 -8.40 -32.00 -28.66
C GLU A 345 -8.37 -30.47 -28.80
N THR A 346 -8.28 -29.76 -27.68
CA THR A 346 -8.54 -28.32 -27.64
C THR A 346 -7.54 -27.52 -26.83
N VAL A 347 -7.22 -26.33 -27.33
CA VAL A 347 -6.30 -25.38 -26.72
C VAL A 347 -6.95 -24.01 -26.55
N THR A 348 -6.40 -23.19 -25.68
CA THR A 348 -6.85 -21.82 -25.41
C THR A 348 -5.64 -20.96 -25.00
N PHE A 349 -5.86 -19.66 -24.86
CA PHE A 349 -4.85 -18.73 -24.36
C PHE A 349 -4.37 -19.13 -22.96
N PRO A 350 -3.07 -18.97 -22.64
CA PRO A 350 -2.55 -19.23 -21.30
C PRO A 350 -3.34 -18.55 -20.18
N SER A 351 -3.77 -17.30 -20.42
CA SER A 351 -4.56 -16.52 -19.46
C SER A 351 -5.90 -17.14 -19.06
N CYS A 352 -6.42 -18.04 -19.88
CA CYS A 352 -7.68 -18.73 -19.61
C CYS A 352 -7.54 -19.93 -18.70
N VAL A 353 -6.36 -20.56 -18.63
CA VAL A 353 -6.17 -21.84 -17.93
C VAL A 353 -5.10 -21.81 -16.85
N ASP A 354 -4.37 -20.69 -16.75
CA ASP A 354 -3.31 -20.51 -15.78
C ASP A 354 -3.53 -19.24 -14.95
N CYS A 355 -3.90 -19.43 -13.68
CA CYS A 355 -4.17 -18.33 -12.76
C CYS A 355 -2.95 -17.44 -12.50
N ARG A 356 -1.72 -17.93 -12.73
CA ARG A 356 -0.47 -17.17 -12.54
C ARG A 356 -0.28 -16.04 -13.56
N THR A 357 -1.10 -16.03 -14.60
CA THR A 357 -1.14 -14.92 -15.57
C THR A 357 -1.83 -13.68 -15.02
N LYS A 358 -2.57 -13.81 -13.90
CA LYS A 358 -3.20 -12.69 -13.21
C LYS A 358 -2.13 -11.88 -12.44
N PRO A 359 -2.24 -10.55 -12.39
CA PRO A 359 -1.30 -9.71 -11.66
C PRO A 359 -1.13 -10.17 -10.20
N GLY A 360 0.12 -10.37 -9.78
CA GLY A 360 0.46 -10.77 -8.39
C GLY A 360 0.11 -12.22 -8.00
N ALA A 361 -0.56 -12.98 -8.87
CA ALA A 361 -1.02 -14.33 -8.53
C ALA A 361 0.12 -15.35 -8.53
N THR A 362 0.24 -16.09 -7.43
CA THR A 362 1.26 -17.11 -7.23
C THR A 362 0.66 -18.42 -6.75
N LYS A 363 1.48 -19.48 -6.75
CA LYS A 363 1.15 -20.77 -6.12
C LYS A 363 1.52 -20.81 -4.62
N ASN A 364 1.95 -19.68 -4.05
CA ASN A 364 2.32 -19.58 -2.64
C ASN A 364 1.06 -19.37 -1.79
N ARG A 365 0.32 -20.45 -1.55
CA ARG A 365 -0.82 -20.42 -0.64
C ARG A 365 -0.38 -20.11 0.79
N PRO A 366 -1.05 -19.19 1.51
CA PRO A 366 -0.78 -19.00 2.94
C PRO A 366 -1.00 -20.30 3.73
N ALA A 367 -0.08 -20.63 4.64
CA ALA A 367 -0.17 -21.88 5.41
C ALA A 367 -1.41 -21.98 6.31
N TRP A 368 -1.98 -20.83 6.69
CA TRP A 368 -3.20 -20.68 7.49
C TRP A 368 -4.48 -20.59 6.65
N TRP A 369 -4.38 -20.64 5.32
CA TRP A 369 -5.55 -20.53 4.43
C TRP A 369 -6.53 -21.69 4.67
N PRO A 370 -7.85 -21.44 4.77
CA PRO A 370 -8.77 -22.40 5.38
C PRO A 370 -9.25 -23.53 4.46
N ASN A 371 -8.94 -23.49 3.15
CA ASN A 371 -9.34 -24.53 2.21
C ASN A 371 -8.15 -25.40 1.76
N ASP A 372 -8.47 -26.58 1.23
CA ASP A 372 -7.50 -27.57 0.75
C ASP A 372 -7.18 -27.41 -0.75
N HIS A 373 -7.48 -26.23 -1.34
CA HIS A 373 -7.07 -25.95 -2.71
C HIS A 373 -5.53 -25.82 -2.76
N TYR A 374 -4.91 -26.41 -3.78
CA TYR A 374 -3.45 -26.42 -3.94
C TYR A 374 -2.96 -25.46 -5.01
#